data_AF-A0A6V7KE91-F1
#
_entry.id   AF-A0A6V7KE91-F1
#
_cell.length_a   1.000
_cell.length_b   1.000
_cell.length_c   1.000
_cell.angle_alpha   90.00
_cell.angle_beta   90.00
_cell.angle_gamma   90.00
#
_symmetry.space_group_name_H-M   'P 1'
#
loop_
_entity.id
_entity.type
_entity.pdbx_description
1 polymer ?
#
loop_
_entity_poly.entity_id
_entity_poly.type
_entity_poly.pdbx_seq_one_letter_code
_entity_poly.pdbx_strand_id
1 'polypeptide(L)' 'FVASPICCPNRASILTGRYQHNHHTVNNSITGGCNSRTWQTGPEKNTFASILKAKMGYNTFYAGKYLNE' A
#
# COMPACT_ATOMS: atom_id res chain seq x y z
N PHE A 1 0.84 -11.19 14.35
CA PHE A 1 1.68 -11.56 13.19
C PHE A 1 1.70 -10.42 12.18
N VAL A 2 2.73 -10.36 11.34
CA VAL A 2 2.83 -9.41 10.21
C VAL A 2 2.84 -10.18 8.90
N ALA A 3 2.37 -9.58 7.81
CA ALA A 3 2.27 -10.26 6.52
C ALA A 3 3.65 -10.44 5.86
N SER A 4 4.59 -9.55 6.16
CA SER A 4 5.98 -9.63 5.72
C SER A 4 6.88 -8.98 6.78
N PRO A 5 8.11 -9.48 6.99
CA PRO A 5 9.10 -8.80 7.83
C PRO A 5 9.71 -7.57 7.14
N ILE A 6 9.37 -7.30 5.87
CA ILE A 6 9.91 -6.20 5.08
C ILE A 6 8.94 -5.00 5.09
N CYS A 7 9.48 -3.78 5.21
CA CYS A 7 8.69 -2.56 5.43
C CYS A 7 7.64 -2.29 4.34
N CYS A 8 8.03 -2.17 3.07
CA CYS A 8 7.07 -1.83 2.01
C CYS A 8 6.03 -2.93 1.77
N PRO A 9 6.41 -4.21 1.66
CA PRO A 9 5.43 -5.29 1.51
C PRO A 9 4.43 -5.33 2.66
N ASN A 10 4.88 -5.17 3.91
CA ASN A 10 3.98 -5.21 5.05
C ASN A 10 3.03 -4.00 5.10
N ARG A 11 3.51 -2.78 4.81
CA ARG A 11 2.65 -1.58 4.71
C ARG A 11 1.64 -1.70 3.57
N ALA A 12 2.05 -2.24 2.43
CA ALA A 12 1.17 -2.51 1.31
C ALA A 12 0.06 -3.50 1.69
N SER A 13 0.39 -4.53 2.47
CA SER A 13 -0.61 -5.46 3.01
C SER A 13 -1.58 -4.79 3.99
N ILE A 14 -1.10 -3.92 4.89
CA ILE A 14 -1.97 -3.16 5.81
C ILE A 14 -2.94 -2.26 5.04
N LEU A 15 -2.46 -1.55 4.02
CA LEU A 15 -3.27 -0.58 3.28
C LEU A 15 -4.30 -1.24 2.36
N THR A 16 -3.96 -2.38 1.76
CA THR A 16 -4.81 -3.06 0.76
C THR A 16 -5.63 -4.22 1.34
N GLY A 17 -5.29 -4.70 2.53
CA GLY A 17 -5.88 -5.91 3.11
C GLY A 17 -5.53 -7.20 2.34
N ARG A 18 -4.44 -7.19 1.56
CA ARG A 18 -4.02 -8.30 0.69
C ARG A 18 -2.59 -8.73 0.97
N TYR A 19 -2.26 -9.99 0.72
CA TYR A 19 -0.88 -10.49 0.85
C TYR A 19 0.04 -10.03 -0.30
N GLN A 20 1.35 -10.10 -0.06
CA GLN A 20 2.43 -9.73 -0.98
C GLN A 20 2.26 -10.22 -2.42
N HIS A 21 1.79 -11.45 -2.62
CA HIS A 21 1.58 -12.03 -3.96
C HIS A 21 0.43 -11.37 -4.75
N ASN A 22 -0.44 -10.57 -4.13
CA ASN A 22 -1.56 -9.89 -4.79
C ASN A 22 -1.27 -8.42 -5.11
N HIS A 23 -0.54 -7.72 -4.22
CA HIS A 23 -0.20 -6.31 -4.43
C HIS A 23 1.19 -6.12 -5.05
N HIS A 24 1.97 -7.20 -5.21
CA HIS A 24 3.24 -7.25 -5.94
C HIS A 24 4.34 -6.29 -5.43
N THR A 25 4.22 -5.80 -4.19
CA THR A 25 5.29 -5.10 -3.48
C THR A 25 6.10 -6.14 -2.72
N VAL A 26 7.31 -6.45 -3.17
CA VAL A 26 8.08 -7.62 -2.74
C VAL A 26 9.30 -7.30 -1.88
N ASN A 27 9.85 -6.09 -1.99
CA ASN A 27 10.95 -5.61 -1.16
C ASN A 27 10.82 -4.09 -0.92
N ASN A 28 11.86 -3.46 -0.37
CA ASN A 28 11.89 -2.00 -0.16
C ASN A 28 12.48 -1.26 -1.36
N SER A 29 12.31 -1.75 -2.60
CA SER A 29 12.79 -1.04 -3.80
C SER A 29 11.71 -0.59 -4.76
N ILE A 30 11.97 0.48 -5.53
CA ILE A 30 11.09 0.96 -6.60
C ILE A 30 10.83 -0.18 -7.59
N THR A 31 11.87 -0.92 -7.98
CA THR A 31 11.76 -2.09 -8.87
C THR A 31 10.97 -3.22 -8.24
N GLY A 32 11.03 -3.39 -6.91
CA GLY A 32 10.21 -4.35 -6.17
C GLY A 32 8.86 -3.80 -5.70
N GLY A 33 8.38 -2.69 -6.28
CA GLY A 33 7.02 -2.19 -6.06
C GLY A 33 6.84 -1.31 -4.84
N CYS A 34 7.91 -0.86 -4.19
CA CYS A 34 7.82 0.10 -3.10
C CYS A 34 7.64 1.52 -3.66
N ASN A 35 6.45 2.12 -3.48
CA ASN A 35 6.08 3.43 -4.07
C ASN A 35 6.42 3.58 -5.55
N SER A 36 6.42 2.46 -6.28
CA SER A 36 6.64 2.44 -7.71
C SER A 36 5.47 3.06 -8.46
N ARG A 37 5.65 3.36 -9.75
CA ARG A 37 4.55 3.82 -10.59
C ARG A 37 3.38 2.83 -10.60
N THR A 38 3.66 1.53 -10.61
CA THR A 38 2.67 0.46 -10.55
C THR A 38 1.88 0.48 -9.24
N TRP A 39 2.56 0.72 -8.10
CA TRP A 39 1.90 0.91 -6.82
C TRP A 39 0.92 2.10 -6.86
N GLN A 40 1.40 3.25 -7.35
CA GLN A 40 0.63 4.49 -7.34
C GLN A 40 -0.60 4.46 -8.26
N THR A 41 -0.46 3.84 -9.43
CA THR A 41 -1.57 3.79 -10.39
C THR A 41 -2.58 2.69 -10.11
N GLY A 42 -2.19 1.66 -9.34
CA GLY A 42 -3.00 0.49 -9.03
C GLY A 42 -3.35 0.35 -7.53
N PRO A 43 -2.57 -0.40 -6.73
CA PRO A 43 -2.86 -0.68 -5.32
C PRO A 43 -3.20 0.54 -4.46
N GLU A 44 -2.53 1.68 -4.64
CA GLU A 44 -2.76 2.91 -3.87
C GLU A 44 -4.21 3.41 -3.96
N LYS A 45 -4.85 3.24 -5.13
CA LYS A 45 -6.25 3.63 -5.36
C LYS A 45 -7.24 2.67 -4.69
N ASN A 46 -6.78 1.47 -4.32
CA ASN A 46 -7.59 0.41 -3.74
C ASN A 46 -7.24 0.14 -2.27
N THR A 47 -6.69 1.14 -1.58
CA THR A 47 -6.49 1.07 -0.13
C THR A 47 -7.79 1.31 0.62
N PHE A 48 -7.87 0.86 1.87
CA PHE A 48 -9.05 1.11 2.70
C PHE A 48 -9.37 2.61 2.80
N ALA A 49 -8.35 3.47 2.91
CA ALA A 49 -8.53 4.92 2.99
C ALA A 49 -9.05 5.51 1.67
N SER A 50 -8.54 5.06 0.52
CA SER A 50 -9.02 5.48 -0.79
C SER A 50 -10.48 5.05 -1.03
N ILE A 51 -10.84 3.83 -0.61
CA ILE A 51 -12.19 3.28 -0.74
C ILE A 51 -13.18 4.05 0.15
N LEU A 52 -12.83 4.28 1.42
CA LEU A 52 -13.70 5.03 2.35
C LEU A 52 -13.96 6.45 1.87
N LYS A 53 -12.92 7.12 1.34
CA LYS A 53 -13.06 8.46 0.76
C LYS A 53 -13.97 8.44 -0.46
N ALA A 54 -13.68 7.58 -1.44
CA ALA A 54 -14.38 7.58 -2.73
C ALA A 54 -15.82 7.07 -2.67
N LYS A 55 -16.10 6.03 -1.86
CA LYS A 55 -17.42 5.38 -1.83
C LYS A 55 -18.33 5.90 -0.72
N MET A 56 -17.75 6.35 0.39
CA MET A 56 -18.51 6.67 1.60
C MET A 56 -18.34 8.14 2.04
N GLY A 57 -17.55 8.95 1.31
CA GLY A 57 -17.39 10.38 1.59
C GLY A 57 -16.56 10.70 2.83
N TYR A 58 -15.74 9.77 3.32
CA TYR A 58 -14.91 10.00 4.50
C TYR A 58 -13.78 10.99 4.21
N ASN A 59 -13.54 11.89 5.16
CA ASN A 59 -12.32 12.71 5.18
C ASN A 59 -11.18 11.86 5.71
N THR A 60 -10.33 11.37 4.80
CA THR A 60 -9.16 10.56 5.15
C THR A 60 -7.89 11.38 5.12
N PHE A 61 -7.02 11.13 6.09
CA PHE A 61 -5.72 11.77 6.25
C PHE A 61 -4.66 10.71 6.57
N TYR A 62 -3.46 10.89 6.03
CA TYR A 62 -2.31 10.02 6.31
C TYR A 62 -1.11 10.91 6.66
N ALA A 63 -0.45 10.61 7.77
CA ALA A 63 0.75 11.33 8.21
C ALA A 63 1.86 10.35 8.61
N GLY A 64 3.10 10.76 8.33
CA GLY A 64 4.29 9.96 8.60
C GLY A 64 4.65 9.02 7.43
N LYS A 65 5.40 7.96 7.75
CA LYS A 65 6.10 7.14 6.74
C LYS A 65 5.14 6.41 5.78
N TYR A 66 5.17 6.80 4.51
CA TYR A 66 4.56 6.09 3.37
C TYR A 66 5.61 5.26 2.61
N LEU A 67 5.19 4.30 1.77
CA LEU A 67 6.00 3.19 1.25
C LEU A 67 7.36 3.62 0.67
N ASN A 68 8.47 3.38 1.36
CA ASN A 68 9.75 4.04 1.01
C ASN A 68 10.81 3.15 0.34
N GLU A 69 11.19 3.56 -0.86
CA GLU A 69 12.57 3.68 -1.38
C GLU A 69 12.67 5.06 -2.03
#